data_AF-A0AAV2MWR9-F1
#
_entry.id   AF-A0AAV2MWR9-F1
#
_cell.length_a   1.000
_cell.length_b   1.000
_cell.length_c   1.000
_cell.angle_alpha   90.00
_cell.angle_beta   90.00
_cell.angle_gamma   90.00
#
_symmetry.space_group_name_H-M   'P 1'
#
loop_
_entity.id
_entity.type
_entity.pdbx_description
1 polymer ?
#
loop_
_entity_poly.entity_id
_entity_poly.type
_entity_poly.pdbx_seq_one_letter_code
_entity_poly.pdbx_strand_id
1 'polypeptide(L)'
;MGNKSTGQSPFVFDYFLEFDDIFGSKPSVKPLAIASSSKQVNIQQDDSTDENLYESDEPERKKIKTSKLDQKIDGWKELFTKKDEEKEDERERRHRERMEMAEKTITAYEKLMEKLIDKL
;
A
#
# COMPACT_ATOMS: atom_id res chain seq x y z
N MET A 1 -13.63 -31.41 -1.34
CA MET A 1 -13.97 -30.72 -2.61
C MET A 1 -14.80 -29.51 -2.25
N GLY A 2 -14.17 -28.35 -2.04
CA GLY A 2 -14.85 -27.12 -1.61
C GLY A 2 -14.92 -26.13 -2.76
N ASN A 3 -16.13 -25.72 -3.11
CA ASN A 3 -16.42 -24.84 -4.24
C ASN A 3 -15.93 -23.42 -3.90
N LYS A 4 -14.80 -23.01 -4.48
CA LYS A 4 -14.28 -21.64 -4.38
C LYS A 4 -14.96 -20.77 -5.43
N SER A 5 -16.28 -20.54 -5.31
CA SER A 5 -16.94 -19.51 -6.11
C SER A 5 -16.76 -18.17 -5.40
N THR A 6 -15.77 -17.38 -5.83
CA THR A 6 -15.73 -15.96 -5.51
C THR A 6 -16.98 -15.32 -6.12
N GLY A 7 -17.92 -14.88 -5.29
CA GLY A 7 -19.23 -14.33 -5.70
C GLY A 7 -19.17 -12.96 -6.37
N GLN A 8 -18.12 -12.70 -7.15
CA GLN A 8 -17.95 -11.45 -7.87
C GLN A 8 -18.65 -11.60 -9.23
N SER A 9 -19.67 -10.77 -9.46
CA SER A 9 -20.36 -10.74 -10.75
C SER A 9 -19.39 -10.37 -11.87
N PRO A 10 -19.50 -10.96 -13.07
CA PRO A 10 -18.72 -10.53 -14.22
C PRO A 10 -18.86 -9.01 -14.42
N PHE A 11 -17.74 -8.29 -14.36
CA PHE A 11 -17.71 -6.86 -14.67
C PHE A 11 -17.55 -6.72 -16.18
N VAL A 12 -18.58 -6.18 -16.82
CA VAL A 12 -18.52 -5.81 -18.24
C VAL A 12 -18.19 -4.33 -18.31
N PHE A 13 -17.11 -4.00 -19.01
CA PHE A 13 -16.70 -2.62 -19.25
C PHE A 13 -17.10 -2.25 -20.68
N ASP A 14 -18.09 -1.38 -20.82
CA ASP A 14 -18.69 -1.04 -22.11
C ASP A 14 -17.68 -0.46 -23.11
N TYR A 15 -16.64 0.20 -22.61
CA TYR A 15 -15.61 0.85 -23.42
C TYR A 15 -14.32 0.04 -23.54
N PHE A 16 -14.37 -1.26 -23.27
CA PHE A 16 -13.18 -2.10 -23.30
C PHE A 16 -12.52 -2.10 -24.67
N LEU A 17 -13.32 -2.15 -25.74
CA LEU A 17 -12.83 -2.22 -27.11
C LEU A 17 -12.12 -0.93 -27.51
N GLU A 18 -12.67 0.23 -27.15
CA GLU A 18 -12.06 1.54 -27.43
C GLU A 18 -10.74 1.70 -26.67
N PHE A 19 -10.67 1.21 -25.43
CA PHE A 19 -9.43 1.21 -24.66
C PHE A 19 -8.41 0.21 -25.20
N ASP A 20 -8.83 -0.98 -25.63
CA ASP A 20 -7.94 -1.98 -26.22
C ASP A 20 -7.44 -1.53 -27.61
N ASP A 21 -8.23 -0.77 -28.37
CA ASP A 21 -7.75 -0.16 -29.62
C ASP A 21 -6.68 0.91 -29.37
N ILE A 22 -6.81 1.70 -28.29
CA ILE A 22 -5.84 2.75 -27.94
C ILE A 22 -4.56 2.15 -27.32
N PHE A 23 -4.70 1.16 -26.46
CA PHE A 23 -3.60 0.65 -25.61
C PHE A 23 -3.16 -0.79 -25.92
N GLY A 24 -4.00 -1.57 -26.60
CA GLY A 24 -3.75 -2.98 -26.93
C GLY A 24 -2.87 -3.18 -28.16
N SER A 25 -2.65 -2.12 -28.97
CA SER A 25 -1.64 -2.16 -30.02
C SER A 25 -0.25 -2.26 -29.39
N LYS A 26 0.35 -3.46 -29.43
CA LYS A 26 1.74 -3.82 -29.07
C LYS A 26 2.37 -2.97 -27.96
N PRO A 27 2.57 -3.51 -26.74
CA PRO A 27 3.29 -2.75 -25.72
C PRO A 27 4.66 -2.39 -26.26
N SER A 28 5.05 -1.10 -26.20
CA SER A 28 6.39 -0.67 -26.62
C SER A 28 7.50 -1.32 -25.79
N VAL A 29 7.11 -1.97 -24.69
CA VAL A 29 7.96 -2.70 -23.75
C VAL A 29 7.43 -4.13 -23.64
N LYS A 30 8.22 -5.11 -24.07
CA LYS A 30 7.94 -6.52 -23.76
C LYS A 30 8.28 -6.77 -22.28
N PRO A 31 7.33 -7.20 -21.44
CA PRO A 31 7.65 -7.54 -20.06
C PRO A 31 8.60 -8.74 -20.03
N LEU A 32 9.70 -8.63 -19.28
CA LEU A 32 10.67 -9.73 -19.09
C LEU A 32 10.05 -10.91 -18.33
N ALA A 33 9.06 -10.64 -17.47
CA ALA A 33 8.28 -11.66 -16.78
C ALA A 33 6.87 -11.14 -16.51
N ILE A 34 5.85 -11.97 -16.75
CA ILE A 34 4.48 -11.71 -16.33
C ILE A 34 4.34 -12.25 -14.91
N ALA A 35 4.42 -11.38 -13.90
CA ALA A 35 4.14 -11.76 -12.51
C ALA A 35 2.62 -11.80 -12.28
N SER A 36 1.94 -12.74 -12.92
CA SER A 36 0.53 -13.04 -12.64
C SER A 36 0.42 -14.24 -11.71
N SER A 37 -0.37 -14.12 -10.65
CA SER A 37 -0.71 -15.24 -9.77
C SER A 37 -1.81 -16.15 -10.35
N SER A 38 -2.37 -15.78 -11.50
CA SER A 38 -3.34 -16.58 -12.25
C SER A 38 -2.62 -17.46 -13.26
N LYS A 39 -2.77 -18.78 -13.09
CA LYS A 39 -2.11 -19.84 -13.89
C LYS A 39 -2.24 -19.64 -15.41
N GLN A 40 -1.15 -20.01 -16.08
CA GLN A 40 -0.75 -19.79 -17.47
C GLN A 40 -1.71 -20.32 -18.54
N VAL A 41 -1.74 -19.66 -19.70
CA VAL A 41 -2.05 -20.29 -20.99
C VAL A 41 -0.87 -20.08 -21.93
N ASN A 42 -0.32 -21.21 -22.40
CA ASN A 42 0.81 -21.42 -23.29
C ASN A 42 1.06 -20.32 -24.34
N ILE A 43 2.28 -19.76 -24.33
CA ILE A 43 2.89 -19.23 -25.56
C ILE A 43 4.14 -20.09 -25.79
N GLN A 44 4.14 -20.74 -26.95
CA GLN A 44 5.10 -21.75 -27.39
C GLN A 44 6.55 -21.29 -27.11
N GLN A 45 7.28 -22.09 -26.33
CA GLN A 45 8.74 -21.99 -26.23
C GLN A 45 9.33 -22.44 -27.56
N ASP A 46 10.03 -21.53 -28.24
CA ASP A 46 11.03 -21.90 -29.22
C ASP A 46 12.25 -22.42 -28.45
N ASP A 47 12.60 -23.66 -28.73
CA ASP A 47 13.70 -24.40 -28.14
C ASP A 47 15.01 -23.89 -28.73
N SER A 48 15.81 -23.22 -27.91
CA SER A 48 17.22 -23.06 -28.16
C SER A 48 17.94 -23.21 -26.85
N THR A 49 18.17 -24.49 -26.53
CA THR A 49 19.14 -24.96 -25.55
C THR A 49 20.52 -24.39 -25.91
N ASP A 50 21.05 -23.46 -25.11
CA ASP A 50 22.50 -23.19 -25.06
C ASP A 50 22.99 -23.60 -23.68
N GLU A 51 23.51 -24.83 -23.63
CA GLU A 51 24.29 -25.32 -22.51
C GLU A 51 25.61 -24.54 -22.44
N ASN A 52 25.71 -23.60 -21.51
CA ASN A 52 27.01 -23.16 -20.99
C ASN A 52 26.90 -22.90 -19.50
N LEU A 53 27.00 -23.99 -18.75
CA LEU A 53 27.34 -24.02 -17.34
C LEU A 53 28.77 -23.50 -17.16
N TYR A 54 28.91 -22.18 -17.00
CA TYR A 54 30.14 -21.59 -16.47
C TYR A 54 29.91 -21.19 -15.02
N GLU A 55 30.52 -21.99 -14.14
CA GLU A 55 30.88 -21.66 -12.77
C GLU A 55 31.55 -20.28 -12.77
N SER A 56 30.95 -19.32 -12.07
CA SER A 56 31.48 -17.95 -11.98
C SER A 56 31.46 -17.52 -10.53
N ASP A 57 32.66 -17.39 -9.98
CA ASP A 57 32.98 -16.82 -8.68
C ASP A 57 32.10 -15.61 -8.36
N GLU A 58 31.51 -15.62 -7.17
CA GLU A 58 30.61 -14.56 -6.69
C GLU A 58 31.36 -13.21 -6.72
N PRO A 59 31.03 -12.28 -7.63
CA PRO A 59 31.75 -11.02 -7.66
C PRO A 59 31.27 -10.16 -6.49
N GLU A 60 32.20 -9.65 -5.70
CA GLU A 60 31.94 -8.68 -4.64
C GLU A 60 30.97 -7.60 -5.15
N ARG A 61 29.80 -7.49 -4.49
CA ARG A 61 28.74 -6.54 -4.87
C ARG A 61 29.29 -5.12 -4.74
N LYS A 62 29.71 -4.53 -5.86
CA LYS A 62 30.06 -3.11 -5.93
C LYS A 62 28.86 -2.30 -5.44
N LYS A 63 29.08 -1.42 -4.45
CA LYS A 63 28.06 -0.48 -3.97
C LYS A 63 27.56 0.34 -5.16
N ILE A 64 26.36 0.02 -5.62
CA ILE A 64 25.71 0.74 -6.71
C ILE A 64 25.47 2.16 -6.20
N LYS A 65 26.02 3.16 -6.89
CA LYS A 65 25.75 4.56 -6.59
C LYS A 65 24.25 4.77 -6.74
N THR A 66 23.60 5.29 -5.69
CA THR A 66 22.15 5.56 -5.72
C THR A 66 21.82 6.39 -6.95
N SER A 67 20.85 5.90 -7.71
CA SER A 67 20.37 6.61 -8.89
C SER A 67 19.79 7.96 -8.46
N LYS A 68 19.78 8.95 -9.35
CA LYS A 68 19.03 10.21 -9.13
C LYS A 68 17.56 9.94 -8.80
N LEU A 69 17.03 8.78 -9.20
CA LEU A 69 15.70 8.29 -8.83
C LEU A 69 15.61 7.92 -7.34
N ASP A 70 16.61 7.22 -6.80
CA ASP A 70 16.61 6.76 -5.40
C ASP A 70 16.66 7.96 -4.45
N GLN A 71 17.45 8.98 -4.76
CA GLN A 71 17.48 10.23 -4.00
C GLN A 71 16.11 10.94 -3.98
N LYS A 72 15.37 10.92 -5.09
CA LYS A 72 14.02 11.49 -5.15
C LYS A 72 13.02 10.66 -4.34
N ILE A 73 13.13 9.33 -4.40
CA ILE A 73 12.30 8.40 -3.63
C ILE A 73 12.51 8.63 -2.14
N ASP A 74 13.76 8.76 -1.69
CA ASP A 74 14.07 8.99 -0.28
C ASP A 74 13.57 10.36 0.18
N GLY A 75 13.71 11.41 -0.64
CA GLY A 75 13.11 12.72 -0.35
C GLY A 75 11.58 12.68 -0.27
N TRP A 76 10.92 11.86 -1.09
CA TRP A 76 9.47 11.67 -0.98
C TRP A 76 9.08 10.92 0.29
N LYS A 77 9.83 9.88 0.67
CA LYS A 77 9.58 9.15 1.94
C LYS A 77 9.63 10.11 3.12
N GLU A 78 10.66 10.94 3.20
CA GLU A 78 10.83 11.90 4.29
C GLU A 78 9.69 12.94 4.36
N LEU A 79 9.22 13.41 3.19
CA LEU A 79 8.06 14.30 3.13
C LEU A 79 6.77 13.61 3.61
N PHE A 80 6.56 12.34 3.25
CA PHE A 80 5.39 11.59 3.68
C PHE A 80 5.43 11.28 5.17
N THR A 81 6.58 10.86 5.71
CA THR A 81 6.72 10.58 7.14
C THR A 81 6.43 11.82 7.97
N LYS A 82 7.03 12.97 7.61
CA LYS A 82 6.78 14.23 8.31
C LYS A 82 5.30 14.65 8.26
N LYS A 83 4.66 14.51 7.10
CA LYS A 83 3.25 14.83 6.94
C LYS A 83 2.34 13.92 7.76
N ASP A 84 2.72 12.67 7.95
CA ASP A 84 1.94 11.72 8.75
C ASP A 84 2.15 11.97 10.25
N GLU A 85 3.36 12.31 10.69
CA GLU A 85 3.65 12.78 12.05
C GLU A 85 2.81 14.01 12.42
N GLU A 86 2.80 15.05 11.56
CA GLU A 86 2.01 16.27 11.81
C GLU A 86 0.49 15.98 11.96
N LYS A 87 -0.03 15.01 11.20
CA LYS A 87 -1.44 14.59 11.33
C LYS A 87 -1.70 13.82 12.62
N GLU A 88 -0.73 13.04 13.06
CA GLU A 88 -0.83 12.26 14.30
C GLU A 88 -0.79 13.18 15.51
N ASP A 89 0.12 14.15 15.54
CA ASP A 89 0.21 15.18 16.59
C ASP A 89 -1.10 15.98 16.71
N GLU A 90 -1.67 16.41 15.58
CA GLU A 90 -2.93 17.17 15.58
C GLU A 90 -4.12 16.29 16.00
N ARG A 91 -4.06 14.97 15.76
CA ARG A 91 -5.06 14.02 16.27
C ARG A 91 -4.91 13.85 17.78
N GLU A 92 -3.69 13.73 18.28
CA GLU A 92 -3.40 13.60 19.70
C GLU A 92 -3.80 14.86 20.48
N ARG A 93 -3.47 16.05 19.97
CA ARG A 93 -3.87 17.34 20.55
C ARG A 93 -5.38 17.43 20.74
N ARG A 94 -6.16 17.17 19.69
CA ARG A 94 -7.63 17.18 19.74
C ARG A 94 -8.19 16.12 20.69
N HIS A 95 -7.54 14.95 20.77
CA HIS A 95 -7.94 13.92 21.70
C HIS A 95 -7.72 14.35 23.15
N ARG A 96 -6.55 14.93 23.45
CA ARG A 96 -6.20 15.45 24.77
C ARG A 96 -7.17 16.53 25.24
N GLU A 97 -7.45 17.51 24.38
CA GLU A 97 -8.42 18.57 24.67
C GLU A 97 -9.82 18.01 24.99
N ARG A 98 -10.26 16.98 24.25
CA ARG A 98 -11.53 16.32 24.52
C ARG A 98 -11.53 15.60 25.87
N MET A 99 -10.44 14.91 26.21
CA MET A 99 -10.31 14.22 27.49
C MET A 99 -10.28 15.19 28.67
N GLU A 100 -9.55 16.30 28.56
CA GLU A 100 -9.54 17.35 29.59
C GLU A 100 -10.93 17.95 29.82
N MET A 101 -11.70 18.18 28.75
CA MET A 101 -13.07 18.66 28.87
C MET A 101 -13.97 17.61 29.53
N ALA A 102 -13.83 16.33 29.17
CA ALA A 102 -14.57 15.24 29.80
C ALA A 102 -14.26 15.15 31.30
N GLU A 103 -12.99 15.20 31.70
CA GLU A 103 -12.58 15.20 33.11
C GLU A 103 -13.16 16.40 33.88
N LYS A 104 -13.10 17.60 33.30
CA LYS A 104 -13.71 18.81 33.89
C LYS A 104 -15.23 18.63 34.08
N THR A 105 -15.92 17.99 33.14
CA THR A 105 -17.35 17.74 33.29
C THR A 105 -17.64 16.70 34.37
N ILE A 106 -16.88 15.60 34.40
CA ILE A 106 -17.02 14.54 35.42
C ILE A 106 -16.84 15.13 36.82
N THR A 107 -15.75 15.88 37.04
CA THR A 107 -15.48 16.52 38.34
C THR A 107 -16.54 17.54 38.75
N ALA A 108 -17.15 18.25 37.79
CA ALA A 108 -18.27 19.14 38.08
C ALA A 108 -19.54 18.36 38.50
N TYR A 109 -19.82 17.24 37.83
CA TYR A 109 -20.93 16.36 38.19
C TYR A 109 -20.74 15.69 39.54
N GLU A 110 -19.53 15.20 39.84
CA GLU A 110 -19.19 14.61 41.15
C GLU A 110 -19.49 15.59 42.29
N LYS A 111 -19.00 16.84 42.18
CA LYS A 111 -19.28 17.90 43.16
C LYS A 111 -20.77 18.21 43.31
N LEU A 112 -21.54 18.09 42.23
CA LEU A 112 -22.98 18.32 42.26
C LEU A 112 -23.68 17.16 42.98
N MET A 113 -23.26 15.92 42.72
CA MET A 113 -23.81 14.73 43.38
C MET A 113 -23.47 14.69 44.87
N GLU A 114 -22.24 15.03 45.27
CA GLU A 114 -21.86 15.15 46.68
C GLU A 114 -22.80 16.11 47.43
N LYS A 115 -23.06 17.29 46.87
CA LYS A 115 -24.00 18.26 47.45
C LYS A 115 -25.45 17.78 47.53
N LEU A 116 -25.86 16.84 46.68
CA LEU A 116 -27.19 16.24 46.73
C LEU A 116 -27.26 15.17 47.80
N ILE A 117 -26.19 14.38 47.96
CA ILE A 117 -26.07 13.38 49.01
C ILE A 117 -26.05 14.05 50.39
N ASP A 118 -25.30 15.14 50.56
CA ASP A 118 -25.24 15.89 51.82
C ASP A 118 -26.59 16.50 52.26
N LYS A 119 -27.54 16.63 51.32
CA LYS A 119 -28.89 17.16 51.58
C LYS A 119 -29.94 16.07 51.84
N LEU A 120 -29.57 14.80 51.65
CA LEU A 120 -30.41 13.65 51.94
C LEU A 120 -30.27 13.24 53.40
#